data_AF-A0A7S2N5S0-F1
#
_entry.id   AF-A0A7S2N5S0-F1
#
_cell.length_a   1.000
_cell.length_b   1.000
_cell.length_c   1.000
_cell.angle_alpha   90.00
_cell.angle_beta   90.00
_cell.angle_gamma   90.00
#
_symmetry.space_group_name_H-M   'P 1'
#
loop_
_entity.id
_entity.type
_entity.pdbx_description
1 polymer ?
#
loop_
_entity_poly.entity_id
_entity_poly.type
_entity_poly.pdbx_seq_one_letter_code
_entity_poly.pdbx_strand_id
1 'polypeptide(L)'
;MPRVAAGALRIAAAASGFIALTYFDVRRFRQRPYAFVDFFRELRGALRLVLPVVPFLVMGFSFALLIIASVLEKVGLPERLGEELIVYGQFYAPFTVVYWIIKKDWLAVEVDATVLP
;
A
#
# COMPACT_ATOMS: atom_id res chain seq x y z
N MET A 1 22.31 -7.53 19.08
CA MET A 1 21.53 -8.24 18.03
C MET A 1 22.25 -8.07 16.70
N PRO A 2 22.40 -9.12 15.87
CA PRO A 2 22.97 -8.98 14.54
C PRO A 2 22.10 -8.01 13.71
N ARG A 3 22.72 -7.12 12.93
CA ARG A 3 22.04 -6.06 12.13
C ARG A 3 20.90 -6.61 11.26
N VAL A 4 21.06 -7.84 10.78
CA VAL A 4 20.06 -8.57 9.99
C VAL A 4 18.80 -8.87 10.80
N ALA A 5 18.92 -9.29 12.06
CA ALA A 5 17.77 -9.59 12.91
C ALA A 5 16.96 -8.32 13.23
N ALA A 6 17.64 -7.18 13.43
CA ALA A 6 16.97 -5.90 13.63
C ALA A 6 16.22 -5.44 12.36
N GLY A 7 16.80 -5.65 11.17
CA GLY A 7 16.13 -5.38 9.90
C GLY A 7 14.90 -6.25 9.68
N ALA A 8 15.04 -7.57 9.89
CA ALA A 8 13.92 -8.51 9.77
C ALA A 8 12.78 -8.18 10.74
N LEU A 9 13.10 -7.81 11.98
CA LEU A 9 12.10 -7.40 12.97
C LEU A 9 11.31 -6.17 12.53
N ARG A 10 11.99 -5.16 11.97
CA ARG A 10 11.33 -3.94 11.45
C ARG A 10 10.40 -4.26 10.29
N ILE A 11 10.84 -5.09 9.35
CA ILE A 11 10.02 -5.52 8.21
C ILE A 11 8.80 -6.29 8.70
N ALA A 12 8.99 -7.23 9.64
CA ALA A 12 7.89 -8.00 10.23
C ALA A 12 6.88 -7.10 10.97
N ALA A 13 7.36 -6.09 11.72
CA ALA A 13 6.51 -5.13 12.42
C ALA A 13 5.73 -4.23 11.44
N ALA A 14 6.38 -3.75 10.37
CA ALA A 14 5.70 -2.96 9.35
C ALA A 14 4.64 -3.78 8.60
N ALA A 15 4.98 -5.02 8.22
CA ALA A 15 4.07 -5.93 7.55
C ALA A 15 2.87 -6.30 8.43
N SER A 16 3.10 -6.61 9.71
CA SER A 16 2.00 -6.93 10.64
C SER A 16 1.10 -5.72 10.91
N GLY A 17 1.68 -4.52 11.04
CA GLY A 17 0.94 -3.27 11.15
C GLY A 17 0.06 -3.01 9.93
N PHE A 18 0.61 -3.17 8.72
CA PHE A 18 -0.15 -3.04 7.48
C PHE A 18 -1.30 -4.06 7.39
N ILE A 19 -1.04 -5.33 7.70
CA ILE A 19 -2.04 -6.41 7.69
C ILE A 19 -3.17 -6.09 8.67
N ALA A 20 -2.84 -5.67 9.91
CA ALA A 20 -3.81 -5.34 10.92
C ALA A 20 -4.68 -4.13 10.52
N LEU A 21 -4.06 -3.03 10.10
CA LEU A 21 -4.77 -1.83 9.66
C LEU A 21 -5.67 -2.11 8.46
N THR A 22 -5.17 -2.85 7.47
CA THR A 22 -5.96 -3.22 6.29
C THR A 22 -7.13 -4.11 6.66
N TYR A 23 -6.92 -5.09 7.55
CA TYR A 23 -8.02 -5.95 8.03
C TYR A 23 -9.09 -5.14 8.76
N PHE A 24 -8.71 -4.25 9.68
CA PHE A 24 -9.65 -3.41 10.40
C PHE A 24 -10.40 -2.44 9.48
N ASP A 25 -9.71 -1.85 8.50
CA ASP A 25 -10.34 -0.99 7.50
C ASP A 25 -11.37 -1.77 6.68
N VAL A 26 -10.97 -2.87 6.05
CA VAL A 26 -11.89 -3.69 5.22
C VAL A 26 -13.04 -4.24 6.06
N ARG A 27 -12.78 -4.72 7.28
CA ARG A 27 -13.81 -5.22 8.18
C ARG A 27 -14.80 -4.13 8.58
N ARG A 28 -14.36 -2.89 8.80
CA ARG A 28 -15.23 -1.77 9.17
C ARG A 28 -16.26 -1.47 8.08
N PHE A 29 -15.88 -1.59 6.81
CA PHE A 29 -16.74 -1.24 5.68
C PHE A 29 -17.56 -2.43 5.13
N ARG A 30 -17.28 -3.67 5.53
CA ARG A 30 -18.11 -4.82 5.12
C ARG A 30 -19.34 -5.00 6.01
N GLN A 31 -20.52 -5.01 5.37
CA GLN A 31 -21.80 -5.27 6.02
C GLN A 31 -21.98 -6.74 6.47
N ARG A 32 -21.26 -7.69 5.85
CA ARG A 32 -21.30 -9.12 6.20
C ARG A 32 -20.17 -9.50 7.14
N PRO A 33 -20.34 -10.54 7.99
CA PRO A 33 -19.25 -11.04 8.82
C PRO A 33 -18.07 -11.45 7.95
N TYR A 34 -17.01 -10.65 7.98
CA TYR A 34 -15.80 -10.88 7.22
C TYR A 34 -14.81 -11.66 8.06
N ALA A 35 -14.63 -12.94 7.71
CA ALA A 35 -13.73 -13.81 8.44
C ALA A 35 -12.27 -13.48 8.11
N PHE A 36 -11.41 -13.64 9.10
CA PHE A 36 -9.96 -13.47 8.95
C PHE A 36 -9.37 -14.39 7.87
N VAL A 37 -9.93 -15.58 7.68
CA VAL A 37 -9.50 -16.53 6.65
C VAL A 37 -9.75 -15.98 5.24
N ASP A 38 -10.88 -15.32 5.02
CA ASP A 38 -11.21 -14.71 3.72
C ASP A 38 -10.25 -13.55 3.43
N PHE A 39 -9.93 -12.75 4.46
CA PHE A 39 -8.93 -11.70 4.36
C PHE A 39 -7.56 -12.23 3.93
N PHE A 40 -7.06 -13.30 4.55
CA PHE A 40 -5.77 -13.88 4.16
C PHE A 40 -5.79 -14.48 2.76
N ARG A 41 -6.94 -15.01 2.31
CA ARG A 41 -7.10 -15.52 0.94
C ARG A 41 -6.99 -14.38 -0.08
N GLU A 42 -7.69 -13.27 0.17
CA GLU A 42 -7.64 -12.08 -0.68
C GLU A 42 -6.26 -11.43 -0.67
N LEU A 43 -5.65 -11.27 0.51
CA LEU A 43 -4.30 -10.76 0.68
C LEU A 43 -3.28 -11.61 -0.08
N ARG A 44 -3.36 -12.94 0.01
CA ARG A 44 -2.49 -13.85 -0.76
C ARG A 44 -2.70 -13.70 -2.26
N GLY A 45 -3.94 -13.52 -2.71
CA GLY A 45 -4.26 -13.22 -4.11
C GLY A 45 -3.61 -11.93 -4.58
N ALA A 46 -3.80 -10.84 -3.83
CA ALA A 46 -3.21 -9.54 -4.12
C ALA A 46 -1.67 -9.59 -4.13
N LEU A 47 -1.07 -10.25 -3.15
CA LEU A 47 0.39 -10.41 -3.08
C LEU A 47 0.94 -11.20 -4.27
N ARG A 48 0.28 -12.28 -4.71
CA ARG A 48 0.69 -13.04 -5.91
C ARG A 48 0.68 -12.20 -7.18
N LEU A 49 -0.25 -11.25 -7.27
CA LEU A 49 -0.34 -10.32 -8.41
C LEU A 49 0.72 -9.22 -8.32
N VAL A 50 0.94 -8.67 -7.12
CA VAL A 50 1.84 -7.52 -6.92
C VAL A 50 3.31 -7.95 -6.92
N LEU A 51 3.67 -9.03 -6.23
CA LEU A 51 5.06 -9.47 -6.05
C LEU A 51 5.88 -9.54 -7.36
N PRO A 52 5.40 -10.13 -8.47
CA PRO A 52 6.16 -10.18 -9.71
C PRO A 52 6.34 -8.79 -10.37
N VAL A 53 5.43 -7.84 -10.10
CA VAL A 53 5.49 -6.49 -10.66
C VAL A 53 6.09 -5.45 -9.70
N VAL A 54 6.47 -5.83 -8.47
CA VAL A 54 7.08 -4.92 -7.49
C VAL A 54 8.26 -4.13 -8.07
N PRO A 55 9.23 -4.72 -8.79
CA PRO A 55 10.34 -3.94 -9.34
C PRO A 55 9.88 -2.83 -10.28
N PHE A 56 8.90 -3.11 -11.12
CA PHE A 56 8.31 -2.14 -12.05
C PHE A 56 7.50 -1.07 -11.33
N LEU A 57 6.74 -1.45 -10.29
CA LEU A 57 6.03 -0.49 -9.44
C LEU A 57 7.02 0.46 -8.77
N VAL A 58 8.06 -0.07 -8.11
CA VAL A 58 9.08 0.74 -7.45
C VAL A 58 9.74 1.70 -8.44
N MET A 59 10.09 1.22 -9.64
CA MET A 59 10.65 2.06 -10.70
C MET A 59 9.67 3.15 -11.15
N GLY A 60 8.43 2.79 -11.47
CA GLY A 60 7.40 3.73 -11.94
C GLY A 60 7.05 4.80 -10.90
N PHE A 61 6.88 4.40 -9.64
CA PHE A 61 6.66 5.34 -8.53
C PHE A 61 7.88 6.23 -8.30
N SER A 62 9.10 5.69 -8.44
CA SER A 62 10.31 6.51 -8.32
C SER A 62 10.39 7.61 -9.39
N PHE A 63 10.01 7.31 -10.64
CA PHE A 63 9.92 8.33 -11.70
C PHE A 63 8.86 9.39 -11.38
N ALA A 64 7.67 8.99 -10.93
CA ALA A 64 6.62 9.93 -10.54
C ALA A 64 7.04 10.83 -9.38
N LEU A 65 7.66 10.25 -8.34
CA LEU A 65 8.14 10.99 -7.16
C LEU A 65 9.33 11.89 -7.49
N LEU A 66 10.18 11.52 -8.44
CA LEU A 66 11.25 12.38 -8.94
C LEU A 66 10.68 13.64 -9.60
N ILE A 67 9.65 13.50 -10.43
CA ILE A 67 8.97 14.66 -11.04
C ILE A 67 8.40 15.57 -9.95
N ILE A 68 7.74 14.99 -8.93
CA ILE A 68 7.21 15.75 -7.80
C ILE A 68 8.34 16.46 -7.06
N ALA A 69 9.44 15.77 -6.74
CA ALA A 69 10.59 16.35 -6.05
C ALA A 69 11.19 17.53 -6.84
N SER A 70 11.35 17.41 -8.16
CA SER A 70 11.82 18.51 -9.01
C SER A 70 10.86 19.70 -9.00
N VAL A 71 9.54 19.47 -8.93
CA VAL A 71 8.56 20.57 -8.79
C VAL A 71 8.67 21.23 -7.42
N LEU A 72 8.80 20.45 -6.34
CA LEU A 72 8.95 21.00 -4.98
C LEU A 72 10.22 21.85 -4.86
N GLU A 73 11.33 21.37 -5.42
CA GLU A 73 12.59 22.10 -5.51
C GLU A 73 12.39 23.42 -6.27
N LYS A 74 11.67 23.39 -7.39
CA LYS A 74 11.39 24.59 -8.19
C LYS A 74 10.58 25.65 -7.44
N VAL A 75 9.72 25.22 -6.51
CA VAL A 75 8.89 26.09 -5.65
C VAL A 75 9.68 26.58 -4.41
N GLY A 76 10.94 26.16 -4.25
CA GLY A 76 11.81 26.57 -3.15
C GLY A 76 11.54 25.82 -1.85
N LEU A 77 10.92 24.63 -1.91
CA LEU A 77 10.75 23.78 -0.75
C LEU A 77 12.05 23.04 -0.41
N PRO A 78 12.28 22.66 0.86
CA PRO A 78 13.47 21.94 1.27
C PRO A 78 13.67 20.63 0.52
N GLU A 79 14.86 20.40 -0.04
CA GLU A 79 15.24 19.18 -0.78
C GLU A 79 14.97 17.90 0.02
N ARG A 80 15.18 17.96 1.34
CA ARG A 80 14.92 16.87 2.28
C ARG A 80 13.48 16.32 2.18
N LEU A 81 12.49 17.17 1.88
CA LEU A 81 11.10 16.72 1.70
C LEU A 81 10.96 15.85 0.44
N GLY A 82 11.66 16.20 -0.64
CA GLY A 82 11.68 15.40 -1.87
C GLY A 82 12.34 14.04 -1.66
N GLU A 83 13.48 14.00 -0.96
CA GLU A 83 14.18 12.76 -0.63
C GLU A 83 13.33 11.84 0.26
N GLU A 84 12.74 12.40 1.33
CA GLU A 84 11.85 11.64 2.21
C GLU A 84 10.64 11.11 1.45
N LEU A 85 10.04 11.92 0.56
CA LEU A 85 8.91 11.51 -0.28
C LEU A 85 9.28 10.32 -1.19
N ILE A 86 10.46 10.35 -1.82
CA ILE A 86 10.95 9.27 -2.67
C ILE A 86 11.17 8.00 -1.84
N VAL A 87 11.88 8.11 -0.72
CA VAL A 87 12.18 6.96 0.16
C VAL A 87 10.89 6.33 0.67
N TYR A 88 9.99 7.12 1.26
CA TYR A 88 8.72 6.60 1.77
C TYR A 88 7.84 6.06 0.65
N GLY A 89 7.76 6.75 -0.48
CA GLY A 89 6.95 6.33 -1.62
C GLY A 89 7.40 4.98 -2.17
N GLN A 90 8.71 4.71 -2.27
CA GLN A 90 9.21 3.39 -2.70
C GLN A 90 8.78 2.26 -1.76
N PHE A 91 8.77 2.51 -0.45
CA PHE A 91 8.34 1.52 0.53
C PHE A 91 6.82 1.34 0.54
N TYR A 92 6.03 2.42 0.54
CA TYR A 92 4.57 2.36 0.71
C TYR A 92 3.81 2.07 -0.58
N ALA A 93 4.35 2.43 -1.75
CA ALA A 93 3.60 2.32 -2.99
C ALA A 93 3.21 0.87 -3.35
N PRO A 94 4.09 -0.15 -3.22
CA PRO A 94 3.69 -1.54 -3.44
C PRO A 94 2.57 -1.99 -2.48
N PHE A 95 2.64 -1.61 -1.20
CA PHE A 95 1.59 -1.90 -0.23
C PHE A 95 0.27 -1.19 -0.57
N THR A 96 0.35 0.02 -1.11
CA THR A 96 -0.82 0.78 -1.57
C THR A 96 -1.52 0.04 -2.72
N VAL A 97 -0.77 -0.54 -3.65
CA VAL A 97 -1.33 -1.37 -4.74
C VAL A 97 -1.98 -2.64 -4.19
N VAL A 98 -1.34 -3.32 -3.23
CA VAL A 98 -1.94 -4.49 -2.56
C VAL A 98 -3.25 -4.11 -1.88
N TYR A 99 -3.23 -3.03 -1.10
CA TYR A 99 -4.42 -2.48 -0.43
C TYR A 99 -5.53 -2.15 -1.42
N TRP A 100 -5.17 -1.48 -2.52
CA TRP A 100 -6.12 -1.13 -3.59
C TRP A 100 -6.74 -2.38 -4.22
N ILE A 101 -5.95 -3.43 -4.53
CA ILE A 101 -6.48 -4.67 -5.10
C ILE A 101 -7.48 -5.34 -4.15
N ILE A 102 -7.22 -5.32 -2.84
CA ILE A 102 -8.14 -5.87 -1.83
C ILE A 102 -9.40 -5.02 -1.75
N LYS A 103 -9.28 -3.68 -1.85
CA LYS A 103 -10.38 -2.73 -1.62
C LYS A 103 -11.25 -2.43 -2.86
N LYS A 104 -10.70 -2.52 -4.07
CA LYS A 104 -11.38 -2.05 -5.30
C LYS A 104 -12.71 -2.76 -5.60
N ASP A 105 -12.80 -4.06 -5.31
CA ASP A 105 -14.02 -4.84 -5.61
C ASP A 105 -15.18 -4.40 -4.70
N TRP A 106 -14.87 -3.87 -3.51
CA TRP A 106 -15.85 -3.29 -2.57
C TRP A 106 -16.34 -1.94 -3.06
N LEU A 107 -15.42 -1.08 -3.49
CA LEU A 107 -15.77 0.24 -4.02
C LEU A 107 -16.66 0.12 -5.25
N ALA A 108 -16.44 -0.89 -6.10
CA ALA A 108 -17.31 -1.15 -7.24
C ALA A 108 -18.75 -1.53 -6.80
N VAL A 109 -18.88 -2.42 -5.81
CA VAL A 109 -20.20 -2.85 -5.29
C VAL A 109 -20.93 -1.74 -4.53
N GLU A 110 -20.22 -0.90 -3.78
CA GLU A 110 -20.80 0.24 -3.06
C GLU A 110 -21.30 1.35 -4.02
N VAL A 111 -20.56 1.60 -5.11
CA VAL A 111 -20.99 2.51 -6.17
C VAL A 111 -22.24 1.98 -6.87
N ASP A 112 -22.29 0.69 -7.22
CA ASP A 112 -23.48 0.11 -7.87
C ASP A 112 -24.71 0.17 -6.96
N ALA A 113 -24.55 -0.06 -5.66
CA ALA A 113 -25.65 0.01 -4.68
C ALA A 113 -26.15 1.45 -4.39
N THR A 114 -25.34 2.46 -4.67
CA THR A 114 -25.72 3.88 -4.47
C THR A 114 -26.25 4.55 -5.73
N VAL A 115 -25.94 4.01 -6.91
CA VAL A 115 -26.36 4.56 -8.21
C VAL A 115 -27.70 3.97 -8.70
N LEU A 116 -28.08 2.77 -8.26
CA LEU A 116 -29.36 2.15 -8.62
C LEU A 116 -30.30 2.04 -7.40
N PRO A 117 -31.35 2.87 -7.30
CA PRO A 117 -32.43 2.71 -6.31
C PRO A 117 -33.35 1.52 -6.64
#